data_AF-A0A9P0G0Q4-F1
#
_entry.id   AF-A0A9P0G0Q4-F1
#
_cell.length_a   1.000
_cell.length_b   1.000
_cell.length_c   1.000
_cell.angle_alpha   90.00
_cell.angle_beta   90.00
_cell.angle_gamma   90.00
#
_symmetry.space_group_name_H-M   'P 1'
#
loop_
_entity.id
_entity.type
_entity.pdbx_description
1 polymer ?
#
loop_
_entity_poly.entity_id
_entity_poly.type
_entity_poly.pdbx_seq_one_letter_code
_entity_poly.pdbx_strand_id
1 'polypeptide(L)'
;MAALFAIVLERYLQARFYRREKSLYFRWYWTLVGLCWLSAVVFATPPLFSYGLYSCDATGTVCTLLWPSTNAGSRHIGFAVPYVVICGVAPVIAIFYFMGKAIRLEKIYYRSEQQREQKRLTKSVHALTVATLALWIPAAILVGWQWLPLLVYGYRPHVPPALALIAPIAAEAATSIPVLCYLTVDERLRAALLGRMRRNYALLHPCRAKKFNLNLLSNYSNNSYISLEKNNRKSTNNLWYKNTTV
;
A
#
# COMPACT_ATOMS: atom_id res chain seq x y z
N MET A 1 9.30 4.53 4.80
CA MET A 1 9.11 5.59 3.78
C MET A 1 9.42 5.14 2.35
N ALA A 2 10.59 4.57 2.06
CA ALA A 2 10.97 4.14 0.70
C ALA A 2 9.95 3.18 0.03
N ALA A 3 9.42 2.21 0.78
CA ALA A 3 8.40 1.29 0.27
C ALA A 3 7.07 2.00 -0.09
N LEU A 4 6.61 2.96 0.71
CA LEU A 4 5.41 3.76 0.40
C LEU A 4 5.63 4.58 -0.88
N PHE A 5 6.81 5.20 -0.99
CA PHE A 5 7.20 5.91 -2.20
C PHE A 5 7.21 4.98 -3.42
N ALA A 6 7.77 3.78 -3.32
CA ALA A 6 7.80 2.80 -4.40
C ALA A 6 6.38 2.37 -4.83
N ILE A 7 5.47 2.14 -3.88
CA ILE A 7 4.07 1.79 -4.16
C ILE A 7 3.34 2.94 -4.87
N VAL A 8 3.50 4.19 -4.41
CA VAL A 8 2.90 5.36 -5.06
C VAL A 8 3.48 5.56 -6.47
N LEU A 9 4.79 5.38 -6.62
CA LEU A 9 5.48 5.46 -7.90
C LEU A 9 4.99 4.36 -8.86
N GLU A 10 4.80 3.13 -8.38
CA GLU A 10 4.23 2.03 -9.16
C GLU A 10 2.85 2.40 -9.70
N ARG A 11 1.94 2.91 -8.85
CA ARG A 11 0.60 3.33 -9.28
C ARG A 11 0.65 4.49 -10.28
N TYR A 12 1.54 5.45 -10.06
CA TYR A 12 1.78 6.53 -11.01
C TYR A 12 2.28 6.00 -12.37
N LEU A 13 3.26 5.09 -12.37
CA LEU A 13 3.79 4.49 -13.58
C LEU A 13 2.73 3.65 -14.27
N GLN A 14 1.93 2.88 -13.56
CA GLN A 14 0.83 2.09 -14.13
C GLN A 14 -0.17 2.99 -14.85
N ALA A 15 -0.58 4.12 -14.25
CA ALA A 15 -1.44 5.10 -14.89
C ALA A 15 -0.76 5.78 -16.10
N ARG A 16 0.55 6.04 -16.04
CA ARG A 16 1.33 6.66 -17.12
C ARG A 16 1.60 5.71 -18.29
N PHE A 17 1.90 4.45 -18.04
CA PHE A 17 2.21 3.46 -19.07
C PHE A 17 0.95 2.95 -19.76
N TYR A 18 -0.20 2.95 -19.07
CA TYR A 18 -1.50 2.76 -19.73
C TYR A 18 -1.71 3.75 -20.88
N ARG A 19 -1.30 5.01 -20.72
CA ARG A 19 -1.32 6.04 -21.79
C ARG A 19 -0.42 5.68 -23.00
N ARG A 20 0.59 4.81 -22.84
CA ARG A 20 1.60 4.48 -23.87
C ARG A 20 1.47 3.07 -24.45
N GLU A 21 0.48 2.27 -24.05
CA GLU A 21 0.30 0.86 -24.45
C GLU A 21 1.53 -0.05 -24.24
N LYS A 22 2.52 0.40 -23.48
CA LYS A 22 3.72 -0.40 -23.17
C LYS A 22 3.53 -1.13 -21.86
N SER A 23 3.64 -2.45 -21.90
CA SER A 23 3.63 -3.30 -20.71
C SER A 23 4.79 -2.94 -19.77
N LEU A 24 4.52 -2.87 -18.47
CA LEU A 24 5.55 -2.70 -17.46
C LEU A 24 6.41 -3.97 -17.42
N TYR A 25 7.66 -3.86 -17.86
CA TYR A 25 8.59 -4.99 -17.80
C TYR A 25 8.88 -5.37 -16.35
N PHE A 26 8.85 -6.67 -16.05
CA PHE A 26 9.22 -7.27 -14.76
C PHE A 26 10.54 -6.69 -14.18
N ARG A 27 11.49 -6.36 -15.06
CA ARG A 27 12.77 -5.72 -14.72
C ARG A 27 12.60 -4.44 -13.89
N TRP A 28 11.61 -3.60 -14.18
CA TRP A 28 11.38 -2.36 -13.44
C TRP A 28 10.97 -2.62 -11.98
N TYR A 29 10.14 -3.63 -11.75
CA TYR A 29 9.76 -4.03 -10.39
C TYR A 29 10.98 -4.46 -9.58
N TRP A 30 11.85 -5.30 -10.16
CA TRP A 30 13.10 -5.70 -9.51
C TRP A 30 14.03 -4.53 -9.24
N THR A 31 14.12 -3.55 -10.15
CA THR A 31 14.93 -2.34 -9.88
C THR A 31 14.37 -1.51 -8.73
N LEU A 32 13.05 -1.39 -8.59
CA LEU A 32 12.43 -0.65 -7.48
C LEU A 32 12.63 -1.37 -6.14
N VAL A 33 12.46 -2.69 -6.12
CA VAL A 33 12.72 -3.51 -4.93
C VAL A 33 14.20 -3.42 -4.57
N GLY A 34 15.10 -3.64 -5.53
CA GLY A 34 16.54 -3.53 -5.34
C GLY A 34 16.95 -2.16 -4.78
N LEU A 35 16.38 -1.07 -5.30
CA LEU A 35 16.64 0.27 -4.80
C LEU A 35 16.15 0.48 -3.36
N CYS A 36 14.97 -0.07 -2.99
CA CYS A 36 14.49 -0.03 -1.61
C CYS A 36 15.45 -0.76 -0.66
N TRP A 37 15.89 -1.97 -1.05
CA TRP A 37 16.84 -2.74 -0.25
C TRP A 37 18.19 -2.04 -0.12
N LEU A 38 18.74 -1.55 -1.23
CA LEU A 38 20.00 -0.79 -1.22
C LEU A 38 19.90 0.44 -0.32
N SER A 39 18.80 1.19 -0.40
CA SER A 39 18.58 2.33 0.49
C SER A 39 18.55 1.89 1.97
N ALA A 40 17.88 0.80 2.29
CA ALA A 40 17.82 0.29 3.66
C ALA A 40 19.21 -0.10 4.18
N VAL A 41 20.02 -0.81 3.38
CA VAL A 41 21.38 -1.21 3.77
C VAL A 41 22.28 0.02 3.95
N VAL A 42 22.29 0.94 2.99
CA VAL A 42 23.14 2.14 3.03
C VAL A 42 22.91 2.99 4.27
N PHE A 43 21.68 3.04 4.78
CA PHE A 43 21.36 3.82 5.98
C PHE A 43 21.42 2.99 7.27
N ALA A 44 21.34 1.66 7.21
CA ALA A 44 21.52 0.79 8.37
C ALA A 44 23.00 0.53 8.70
N THR A 45 23.90 0.55 7.70
CA THR A 45 25.33 0.25 7.90
C THR A 45 26.10 1.29 8.74
N PRO A 46 25.91 2.61 8.61
CA PRO A 46 26.75 3.59 9.29
C PRO A 46 26.77 3.50 10.83
N PRO A 47 25.64 3.24 11.52
CA PRO A 47 25.68 3.05 12.98
C PRO A 47 26.38 1.76 13.42
N LEU A 48 26.57 0.76 12.54
CA LEU A 48 27.37 -0.45 12.84
C LEU A 48 28.87 -0.19 12.77
N PHE A 49 29.32 0.79 11.97
CA PHE A 49 30.73 1.17 11.81
C PHE A 49 31.13 2.41 12.63
N SER A 50 30.46 2.64 13.77
CA SER A 50 30.71 3.77 14.68
C SER A 50 30.45 5.17 14.11
N TYR A 51 29.75 5.29 12.96
CA TYR A 51 29.23 6.56 12.41
C TYR A 51 27.77 6.82 12.86
N GLY A 52 27.47 6.51 14.12
CA GLY A 52 26.15 6.57 14.73
C GLY A 52 26.16 5.85 16.08
N LEU A 53 25.25 6.19 16.99
CA LEU A 53 25.12 5.50 18.27
C LEU A 53 23.67 5.04 18.41
N TYR A 54 23.45 3.79 18.81
CA TYR A 54 22.14 3.34 19.28
C TYR A 54 22.09 3.53 20.79
N SER A 55 20.99 4.11 21.28
CA SER A 55 20.74 4.29 22.70
C SER A 55 19.32 3.84 23.03
N CYS A 56 19.10 3.44 24.27
CA CYS A 56 17.75 3.19 24.75
C CYS A 56 16.96 4.50 24.74
N ASP A 57 15.69 4.38 24.34
CA ASP A 57 14.71 5.46 24.44
C ASP A 57 14.42 5.80 25.92
N ALA A 58 13.70 6.90 26.18
CA ALA A 58 13.39 7.40 27.52
C ALA A 58 12.69 6.35 28.42
N THR A 59 12.02 5.36 27.83
CA THR A 59 11.36 4.25 28.53
C THR A 59 12.27 3.05 28.82
N GLY A 60 13.46 2.99 28.24
CA GLY A 60 14.36 1.84 28.35
C GLY A 60 13.91 0.57 27.61
N THR A 61 12.76 0.60 26.93
CA THR A 61 12.14 -0.58 26.31
C THR A 61 12.52 -0.81 24.86
N VAL A 62 13.00 0.24 24.17
CA VAL A 62 13.33 0.19 22.73
C VAL A 62 14.69 0.81 22.49
N CYS A 63 15.50 0.18 21.64
CA CYS A 63 16.76 0.75 21.14
C CYS A 63 16.47 1.63 19.93
N THR A 64 16.78 2.92 20.02
CA THR A 64 16.58 3.88 18.93
C THR A 64 17.90 4.54 18.57
N LEU A 65 17.98 5.12 17.36
CA LEU A 65 19.16 5.88 16.97
C LEU A 65 19.27 7.09 17.90
N LEU A 66 20.41 7.27 18.56
CA LEU A 66 20.63 8.37 19.48
C LEU A 66 20.53 9.68 18.71
N TRP A 67 19.51 10.45 19.05
CA TRP A 67 19.33 11.80 18.53
C TRP A 67 20.52 12.67 18.95
N PRO A 68 20.93 13.64 18.12
CA PRO A 68 22.05 14.51 18.42
C PRO A 68 21.88 15.13 19.81
N SER A 69 22.78 14.74 20.71
CA SER A 69 22.96 15.30 22.04
C SER A 69 24.16 16.23 21.99
N THR A 70 24.16 17.30 22.79
CA THR A 70 25.33 18.18 22.95
C THR A 70 26.59 17.42 23.38
N ASN A 71 26.41 16.23 23.98
CA ASN A 71 27.49 15.36 24.43
C ASN A 71 27.82 14.23 23.44
N ALA A 72 27.04 14.08 22.35
CA ALA A 72 27.33 13.15 21.27
C ALA A 72 28.30 13.83 20.30
N GLY A 73 29.46 13.23 20.05
CA GLY A 73 30.48 13.80 19.16
C GLY A 73 29.95 14.22 17.78
N SER A 74 30.62 15.20 17.17
CA SER A 74 30.25 15.85 15.89
C SER A 74 29.94 14.87 14.74
N ARG A 75 30.54 13.68 14.74
CA ARG A 75 30.29 12.60 13.75
C ARG A 75 28.87 12.04 13.80
N HIS A 76 28.24 11.99 14.97
CA HIS A 76 26.88 11.45 15.13
C HIS A 76 25.82 12.43 14.61
N ILE A 77 26.04 13.73 14.85
CA ILE A 77 25.18 14.81 14.35
C ILE A 77 25.25 14.83 12.82
N GLY A 78 26.46 14.75 12.25
CA GLY A 78 26.68 14.77 10.80
C GLY A 78 26.02 13.63 10.02
N PHE A 79 25.74 12.48 10.66
CA PHE A 79 25.02 11.37 10.04
C PHE A 79 23.50 11.45 10.24
N ALA A 80 23.04 11.82 11.43
CA ALA A 80 21.61 11.89 11.74
C ALA A 80 20.88 12.95 10.89
N VAL A 81 21.53 14.09 10.58
CA VAL A 81 20.92 15.18 9.79
C VAL A 81 20.55 14.72 8.37
N PRO A 82 21.50 14.26 7.53
CA PRO A 82 21.19 13.84 6.17
C PRO A 82 20.28 12.62 6.16
N TYR A 83 20.36 11.73 7.16
CA TYR A 83 19.45 10.58 7.25
C TYR A 83 17.99 11.03 7.31
N VAL A 84 17.63 11.93 8.23
CA VAL A 84 16.24 12.42 8.37
C VAL A 84 15.78 13.17 7.12
N VAL A 85 16.65 13.98 6.53
CA VAL A 85 16.31 14.77 5.34
C VAL A 85 16.10 13.86 4.12
N ILE A 86 17.03 12.94 3.87
CA ILE A 86 17.01 12.08 2.68
C ILE A 86 15.99 10.93 2.84
N CYS A 87 15.86 10.32 4.02
CA CYS A 87 14.95 9.18 4.24
C CYS A 87 13.57 9.58 4.75
N GLY A 88 13.43 10.78 5.29
CA GLY A 88 12.16 11.32 5.79
C GLY A 88 11.58 12.34 4.84
N VAL A 89 12.19 13.52 4.75
CA VAL A 89 11.59 14.69 4.06
C VAL A 89 11.51 14.48 2.54
N ALA A 90 12.60 14.06 1.91
CA ALA A 90 12.65 13.86 0.46
C ALA A 90 11.60 12.85 -0.06
N PRO A 91 11.43 11.65 0.52
CA PRO A 91 10.41 10.71 0.07
C PRO A 91 9.00 11.21 0.34
N VAL A 92 8.75 11.96 1.42
CA VAL A 92 7.44 12.55 1.69
C VAL A 92 7.06 13.56 0.60
N ILE A 93 7.96 14.48 0.24
CA ILE A 93 7.74 15.44 -0.86
C ILE A 93 7.49 14.70 -2.17
N ALA A 94 8.32 13.70 -2.47
CA ALA A 94 8.18 12.91 -3.68
C ALA A 94 6.84 12.15 -3.71
N ILE A 95 6.40 11.56 -2.60
CA ILE A 95 5.09 10.90 -2.46
C ILE A 95 3.97 11.86 -2.83
N PHE A 96 3.91 13.06 -2.24
CA PHE A 96 2.85 14.03 -2.53
C PHE A 96 2.86 14.48 -4.00
N TYR A 97 4.04 14.69 -4.58
CA TYR A 97 4.20 15.05 -5.97
C TYR A 97 3.68 13.98 -6.93
N PHE A 98 4.09 12.72 -6.74
CA PHE A 98 3.65 11.61 -7.59
C PHE A 98 2.18 11.27 -7.36
N MET A 99 1.67 11.38 -6.14
CA MET A 99 0.25 11.25 -5.82
C MET A 99 -0.59 12.28 -6.57
N GLY A 100 -0.21 13.56 -6.51
CA GLY A 100 -0.92 14.62 -7.22
C GLY A 100 -0.94 14.39 -8.73
N LYS A 101 0.19 13.98 -9.31
CA LYS A 101 0.25 13.60 -10.73
C LYS A 101 -0.60 12.38 -11.04
N ALA A 102 -0.56 11.33 -10.22
CA ALA A 102 -1.35 10.11 -10.42
C ALA A 102 -2.85 10.42 -10.47
N ILE A 103 -3.37 11.18 -9.50
CA ILE A 103 -4.79 11.58 -9.45
C ILE A 103 -5.21 12.36 -10.71
N ARG A 104 -4.34 13.25 -11.21
CA ARG A 104 -4.61 14.03 -12.43
C ARG A 104 -4.70 13.13 -13.65
N LEU A 105 -3.77 12.18 -13.81
CA LEU A 105 -3.83 11.21 -14.90
C LEU A 105 -5.07 10.31 -14.79
N GLU A 106 -5.42 9.85 -13.60
CA GLU A 106 -6.59 9.01 -13.38
C GLU A 106 -7.90 9.70 -13.76
N LYS A 107 -8.03 11.00 -13.45
CA LYS A 107 -9.22 11.78 -13.80
C LYS A 107 -9.44 11.85 -15.32
N ILE A 108 -8.36 11.87 -16.10
CA ILE A 108 -8.41 12.04 -17.56
C ILE A 108 -8.67 10.71 -18.27
N TYR A 109 -8.03 9.62 -17.85
CA TYR A 109 -7.99 8.37 -18.65
C TYR A 109 -8.93 7.26 -18.15
N TYR A 110 -9.29 7.21 -16.87
CA TYR A 110 -10.08 6.11 -16.30
C TYR A 110 -11.58 6.40 -16.42
N ARG A 111 -12.13 6.32 -17.65
CA ARG A 111 -13.56 6.57 -17.96
C ARG A 111 -14.38 5.29 -18.16
N SER A 112 -13.76 4.12 -18.32
CA SER A 112 -14.45 2.85 -18.60
C SER A 112 -14.68 1.97 -17.35
N GLU A 113 -15.69 1.10 -17.40
CA GLU A 113 -16.10 0.22 -16.28
C GLU A 113 -15.02 -0.77 -15.83
N GLN A 114 -14.16 -1.27 -16.74
CA GLN A 114 -13.00 -2.11 -16.38
C GLN A 114 -11.93 -1.35 -15.58
N GLN A 115 -11.91 -0.03 -15.68
CA GLN A 115 -10.91 0.83 -15.06
C GLN A 115 -11.37 1.37 -13.69
N ARG A 116 -12.66 1.23 -13.37
CA ARG A 116 -13.24 1.65 -12.08
C ARG A 116 -12.66 0.87 -10.90
N GLU A 117 -12.34 -0.40 -11.09
CA GLU A 117 -11.69 -1.25 -10.08
C GLU A 117 -10.27 -0.76 -9.79
N GLN A 118 -9.44 -0.58 -10.82
CA GLN A 118 -8.07 -0.06 -10.68
C GLN A 118 -8.04 1.33 -10.01
N LYS A 119 -8.97 2.22 -10.38
CA LYS A 119 -9.12 3.54 -9.74
C LYS A 119 -9.49 3.45 -8.26
N ARG A 120 -10.32 2.47 -7.86
CA ARG A 120 -10.59 2.22 -6.43
C ARG A 120 -9.33 1.76 -5.70
N LEU A 121 -8.58 0.82 -6.29
CA LEU A 121 -7.32 0.34 -5.71
C LEU A 121 -6.32 1.48 -5.51
N THR A 122 -6.11 2.31 -6.53
CA THR A 122 -5.20 3.45 -6.43
C THR A 122 -5.68 4.47 -5.39
N LYS A 123 -6.98 4.79 -5.34
CA LYS A 123 -7.53 5.67 -4.29
C LYS A 123 -7.29 5.11 -2.88
N SER A 124 -7.48 3.82 -2.69
CA SER A 124 -7.23 3.19 -1.39
C SER A 124 -5.75 3.20 -1.03
N VAL A 125 -4.84 3.01 -1.99
CA VAL A 125 -3.38 3.15 -1.77
C VAL A 125 -3.01 4.58 -1.39
N HIS A 126 -3.62 5.59 -2.01
CA HIS A 126 -3.40 6.98 -1.62
C HIS A 126 -3.96 7.26 -0.21
N ALA A 127 -5.15 6.78 0.11
CA ALA A 127 -5.73 6.90 1.45
C ALA A 127 -4.86 6.22 2.51
N LEU A 128 -4.36 5.01 2.22
CA LEU A 128 -3.37 4.31 3.02
C LEU A 128 -2.14 5.17 3.27
N THR A 129 -1.56 5.72 2.19
CA THR A 129 -0.35 6.52 2.27
C THR A 129 -0.57 7.75 3.15
N VAL A 130 -1.70 8.44 3.00
CA VAL A 130 -2.08 9.59 3.83
C VAL A 130 -2.28 9.18 5.29
N ALA A 131 -2.94 8.05 5.56
CA ALA A 131 -3.14 7.54 6.93
C ALA A 131 -1.81 7.17 7.59
N THR A 132 -0.90 6.52 6.86
CA THR A 132 0.44 6.23 7.34
C THR A 132 1.21 7.53 7.60
N LEU A 133 1.17 8.51 6.70
CA LEU A 133 1.81 9.81 6.93
C LEU A 133 1.22 10.55 8.14
N ALA A 134 -0.09 10.46 8.38
CA ALA A 134 -0.74 11.05 9.53
C ALA A 134 -0.22 10.48 10.86
N LEU A 135 -0.01 9.16 10.93
CA LEU A 135 0.60 8.50 12.09
C LEU A 135 2.08 8.87 12.29
N TRP A 136 2.76 9.33 11.25
CA TRP A 136 4.12 9.85 11.36
C TRP A 136 4.18 11.31 11.82
N ILE A 137 3.05 12.02 11.91
CA ILE A 137 3.02 13.43 12.34
C ILE A 137 3.61 13.62 13.76
N PRO A 138 3.24 12.84 14.79
CA PRO A 138 3.81 13.01 16.13
C PRO A 138 5.33 12.81 16.15
N ALA A 139 5.84 11.85 15.39
CA ALA A 139 7.27 11.65 15.21
C ALA A 139 7.93 12.82 14.47
N ALA A 140 7.30 13.34 13.42
CA ALA A 140 7.80 14.51 12.70
C ALA A 140 7.82 15.78 13.56
N ILE A 141 6.83 15.97 14.43
CA ILE A 141 6.78 17.07 15.40
C ILE A 141 7.90 16.92 16.42
N LEU A 142 8.11 15.73 16.97
CA LEU A 142 9.20 15.47 17.92
C LEU A 142 10.57 15.77 17.30
N VAL A 143 10.79 15.32 16.07
CA VAL A 143 12.00 15.65 15.31
C VAL A 143 12.07 17.16 15.06
N GLY A 144 11.03 17.80 14.54
CA GLY A 144 11.03 19.24 14.32
C GLY A 144 11.35 20.03 15.60
N TRP A 145 10.68 19.71 16.70
CA TRP A 145 10.88 20.33 18.02
C TRP A 145 12.32 20.22 18.50
N GLN A 146 12.97 19.08 18.23
CA GLN A 146 14.33 18.83 18.64
C GLN A 146 15.38 19.48 17.72
N TRP A 147 15.09 19.54 16.43
CA TRP A 147 16.03 19.95 15.40
C TRP A 147 16.03 21.45 15.13
N LEU A 148 14.86 22.10 15.14
CA LEU A 148 14.73 23.53 14.86
C LEU A 148 15.58 24.38 15.81
N PRO A 149 15.50 24.18 17.14
CA PRO A 149 16.28 24.99 18.07
C PRO A 149 17.75 24.60 18.11
N LEU A 150 18.08 23.33 17.82
CA LEU A 150 19.47 22.89 17.71
C LEU A 150 20.16 23.57 16.51
N LEU A 151 19.46 23.69 15.39
CA LEU A 151 20.02 24.24 14.14
C LEU A 151 20.04 25.79 14.14
N VAL A 152 19.09 26.42 14.83
CA VAL A 152 18.97 27.89 14.90
C VAL A 152 19.73 28.49 16.09
N TYR A 153 19.66 27.86 17.27
CA TYR A 153 20.17 28.41 18.53
C TYR A 153 21.27 27.57 19.18
N GLY A 154 21.59 26.39 18.63
CA GLY A 154 22.61 25.51 19.20
C GLY A 154 22.21 24.84 20.53
N TYR A 155 20.95 24.94 20.94
CA TYR A 155 20.44 24.38 22.19
C TYR A 155 19.33 23.35 21.95
N ARG A 156 19.32 22.28 22.76
CA ARG A 156 18.35 21.18 22.70
C ARG A 156 17.25 21.43 23.74
N PRO A 157 16.00 21.73 23.33
CA PRO A 157 14.90 21.89 24.26
C PRO A 157 14.62 20.57 24.98
N HIS A 158 14.05 20.66 26.17
CA HIS A 158 13.55 19.48 26.88
C HIS A 158 12.44 18.82 26.05
N VAL A 159 12.52 17.50 25.88
CA VAL A 159 11.53 16.74 25.13
C VAL A 159 10.33 16.49 26.03
N PRO A 160 9.12 16.91 25.66
CA PRO A 160 7.93 16.63 26.46
C PRO A 160 7.72 15.11 26.58
N PRO A 161 7.57 14.55 27.81
CA PRO A 161 7.45 13.10 28.01
C PRO A 161 6.31 12.48 27.22
N ALA A 162 5.18 13.18 27.08
CA ALA A 162 4.04 12.73 26.29
C ALA A 162 4.39 12.54 24.80
N LEU A 163 5.16 13.45 24.21
CA LEU A 163 5.60 13.35 22.82
C LEU A 163 6.60 12.21 22.62
N ALA A 164 7.51 12.01 23.59
CA ALA A 164 8.46 10.90 23.58
C ALA A 164 7.77 9.53 23.61
N LEU A 165 6.58 9.42 24.21
CA LEU A 165 5.78 8.19 24.23
C LEU A 165 4.89 8.03 23.00
N ILE A 166 4.18 9.09 22.59
CA ILE A 166 3.20 9.02 21.50
C ILE A 166 3.89 8.78 20.15
N ALA A 167 5.06 9.37 19.92
CA ALA A 167 5.80 9.23 18.66
C ALA A 167 6.18 7.78 18.29
N PRO A 168 6.84 6.99 19.16
CA PRO A 168 7.18 5.60 18.85
C PRO A 168 5.93 4.71 18.71
N ILE A 169 4.92 4.88 19.58
CA ILE A 169 3.66 4.12 19.48
C ILE A 169 2.97 4.38 18.13
N ALA A 170 2.90 5.64 17.72
CA ALA A 170 2.30 6.00 16.44
C ALA A 170 3.12 5.47 15.25
N ALA A 171 4.45 5.47 15.35
CA ALA A 171 5.33 4.90 14.33
C ALA A 171 5.16 3.38 14.20
N GLU A 172 5.02 2.66 15.32
CA GLU A 172 4.72 1.22 15.32
C GLU A 172 3.35 0.95 14.70
N ALA A 173 2.32 1.68 15.10
CA ALA A 173 0.99 1.58 14.52
C ALA A 173 1.01 1.81 13.00
N ALA A 174 1.82 2.76 12.52
CA ALA A 174 1.97 3.07 11.09
C ALA A 174 2.46 1.86 10.26
N THR A 175 3.20 0.93 10.85
CA THR A 175 3.69 -0.29 10.17
C THR A 175 2.58 -1.30 9.87
N SER A 176 1.47 -1.25 10.63
CA SER A 176 0.32 -2.16 10.46
C SER A 176 -0.64 -1.71 9.34
N ILE A 177 -0.65 -0.41 9.01
CA ILE A 177 -1.60 0.19 8.06
C ILE A 177 -1.48 -0.42 6.65
N PRO A 178 -0.28 -0.66 6.07
CA PRO A 178 -0.14 -1.34 4.78
C PRO A 178 -0.83 -2.70 4.75
N VAL A 179 -0.65 -3.52 5.79
CA VAL A 179 -1.27 -4.86 5.89
C VAL A 179 -2.78 -4.74 5.92
N LEU A 180 -3.33 -3.86 6.77
CA LEU A 180 -4.77 -3.61 6.86
C LEU A 180 -5.37 -3.11 5.53
N CYS A 181 -4.64 -2.28 4.80
CA CYS A 181 -5.06 -1.83 3.48
C CYS A 181 -5.09 -3.00 2.48
N TYR A 182 -4.04 -3.83 2.41
CA TYR A 182 -4.07 -5.00 1.52
C TYR A 182 -5.22 -5.96 1.84
N LEU A 183 -5.54 -6.15 3.12
CA LEU A 183 -6.66 -6.99 3.57
C LEU A 183 -8.03 -6.42 3.20
N THR A 184 -8.20 -5.10 3.22
CA THR A 184 -9.49 -4.42 2.96
C THR A 184 -9.73 -4.12 1.48
N VAL A 185 -8.67 -3.93 0.71
CA VAL A 185 -8.72 -3.45 -0.67
C VAL A 185 -8.80 -4.58 -1.68
N ASP A 186 -8.10 -5.69 -1.44
CA ASP A 186 -8.02 -6.78 -2.39
C ASP A 186 -9.02 -7.89 -2.02
N GLU A 187 -10.22 -7.81 -2.61
CA GLU A 187 -11.28 -8.82 -2.51
C GLU A 187 -10.73 -10.25 -2.75
N ARG A 188 -9.72 -10.40 -3.60
CA ARG A 188 -9.09 -11.68 -3.92
C ARG A 188 -8.18 -12.17 -2.81
N LEU A 189 -7.32 -11.29 -2.29
CA LEU A 189 -6.43 -11.62 -1.17
C LEU A 189 -7.26 -11.92 0.08
N ARG A 190 -8.32 -11.15 0.32
CA ARG A 190 -9.30 -11.42 1.37
C ARG A 190 -9.98 -12.77 1.18
N ALA A 191 -10.42 -13.11 -0.03
CA ALA A 191 -11.00 -14.41 -0.33
C ALA A 191 -9.97 -15.56 -0.20
N ALA A 192 -8.70 -15.30 -0.49
CA ALA A 192 -7.60 -16.25 -0.33
C ALA A 192 -7.36 -16.57 1.14
N LEU A 193 -7.25 -15.53 1.96
CA LEU A 193 -7.00 -15.63 3.40
C LEU A 193 -8.19 -16.22 4.15
N LEU A 194 -9.42 -15.95 3.71
CA LEU A 194 -10.63 -16.55 4.26
C LEU A 194 -10.89 -17.98 3.76
N GLY A 195 -9.97 -18.58 2.99
CA GLY A 195 -10.13 -19.94 2.45
C GLY A 195 -11.27 -20.09 1.44
N ARG A 196 -11.84 -18.98 0.94
CA ARG A 196 -12.96 -18.97 -0.01
C ARG A 196 -12.51 -19.05 -1.47
N MET A 197 -11.21 -19.05 -1.76
CA MET A 197 -10.72 -19.21 -3.13
C MET A 197 -10.91 -20.65 -3.64
N ARG A 198 -11.83 -20.82 -4.61
CA ARG A 198 -11.84 -22.01 -5.46
C ARG A 198 -10.48 -22.15 -6.14
N ARG A 199 -9.90 -23.35 -6.11
CA ARG A 199 -8.57 -23.75 -6.62
C ARG A 199 -8.20 -23.20 -8.02
N ASN A 200 -9.19 -22.87 -8.85
CA ASN A 200 -8.99 -22.36 -10.21
C ASN A 200 -8.90 -20.81 -10.31
N TYR A 201 -9.30 -20.04 -9.30
CA TYR A 201 -9.32 -18.56 -9.38
C TYR A 201 -7.96 -17.92 -9.05
N ALA A 202 -7.13 -18.57 -8.25
CA ALA A 202 -5.86 -18.04 -7.77
C ALA A 202 -4.84 -17.78 -8.90
N LEU A 203 -4.96 -18.48 -10.02
CA LEU A 203 -4.01 -18.44 -11.13
C LEU A 203 -4.47 -17.59 -12.33
N LEU A 204 -5.69 -17.02 -12.28
CA LEU A 204 -6.25 -16.29 -13.44
C LEU A 204 -6.00 -14.77 -13.39
N HIS A 205 -5.31 -14.27 -14.41
CA HIS A 205 -5.14 -12.84 -14.71
C HIS A 205 -6.50 -12.10 -14.69
N PRO A 206 -6.57 -10.85 -14.21
CA PRO A 206 -7.83 -10.11 -13.96
C PRO A 206 -8.83 -10.13 -15.12
N CYS A 207 -8.34 -10.01 -16.36
CA CYS A 207 -9.20 -10.06 -17.55
C CYS A 207 -9.80 -11.45 -17.81
N ARG A 208 -9.05 -12.53 -17.55
CA ARG A 208 -9.55 -13.91 -17.70
C ARG A 208 -10.51 -14.30 -16.59
N ALA A 209 -10.27 -13.87 -15.36
CA ALA A 209 -11.19 -14.14 -14.24
C ALA A 209 -12.58 -13.53 -14.48
N LYS A 210 -12.64 -12.30 -15.02
CA LYS A 210 -13.90 -11.63 -15.36
C LYS A 210 -14.65 -12.35 -16.48
N LYS A 211 -13.92 -12.82 -17.50
CA LYS A 211 -14.46 -13.61 -18.62
C LYS A 211 -14.96 -14.98 -18.17
N PHE A 212 -14.25 -15.63 -17.25
CA PHE A 212 -14.66 -16.91 -16.67
C PHE A 212 -15.93 -16.77 -15.82
N ASN A 213 -16.06 -15.67 -15.07
CA ASN A 213 -17.25 -15.39 -14.27
C ASN A 213 -18.48 -15.08 -15.17
N LEU A 214 -18.30 -14.31 -16.24
CA LEU A 214 -19.33 -14.09 -17.26
C LEU A 214 -19.77 -15.40 -17.94
N ASN A 215 -18.81 -16.26 -18.30
CA ASN A 215 -19.12 -17.56 -18.89
C ASN A 215 -19.81 -18.50 -17.89
N LEU A 216 -19.46 -18.45 -16.60
CA LEU A 216 -20.15 -19.19 -15.54
C LEU A 216 -21.58 -18.71 -15.36
N LEU A 217 -21.82 -17.39 -15.34
CA LEU A 217 -23.16 -16.82 -15.25
C LEU A 217 -24.00 -17.15 -16.49
N SER A 218 -23.39 -17.10 -17.68
CA SER A 218 -24.04 -17.51 -18.93
C SER A 218 -24.37 -19.00 -18.93
N ASN A 219 -23.47 -19.87 -18.49
CA ASN A 219 -23.74 -21.32 -18.38
C ASN A 219 -24.78 -21.64 -17.30
N TYR A 220 -24.77 -20.93 -16.18
CA TYR A 220 -25.78 -21.10 -15.13
C TYR A 220 -27.16 -20.66 -15.64
N SER A 221 -27.22 -19.52 -16.33
CA SER A 221 -28.43 -19.01 -16.97
C SER A 221 -28.94 -19.96 -18.05
N ASN A 222 -28.07 -20.48 -18.93
CA ASN A 222 -28.46 -21.44 -19.96
C ASN A 222 -28.96 -22.75 -19.33
N ASN A 223 -28.32 -23.26 -18.28
CA ASN A 223 -28.79 -24.45 -17.59
C ASN A 223 -30.14 -24.23 -16.87
N SER A 224 -30.38 -23.06 -16.30
CA SER A 224 -31.68 -22.75 -15.70
C SER A 224 -32.78 -22.60 -16.75
N TYR A 225 -32.51 -22.00 -17.92
CA TYR A 225 -33.44 -21.98 -19.05
C TYR A 225 -33.75 -23.39 -19.57
N ILE A 226 -32.74 -24.24 -19.79
CA ILE A 226 -32.92 -25.63 -20.25
C ILE A 226 -33.70 -26.45 -19.22
N SER A 227 -33.48 -26.24 -17.93
CA SER A 227 -34.22 -26.92 -16.86
C SER A 227 -35.69 -26.48 -16.80
N LEU A 228 -35.98 -25.20 -17.00
CA LEU A 228 -37.34 -24.68 -17.09
C LEU A 228 -38.06 -25.23 -18.33
N GLU A 229 -37.38 -25.31 -19.47
CA GLU A 229 -37.94 -25.82 -20.72
C GLU A 229 -38.25 -27.33 -20.65
N LYS A 230 -37.39 -28.11 -19.99
CA LYS A 230 -37.67 -29.54 -19.70
C LYS A 230 -38.85 -29.74 -18.75
N ASN A 231 -39.01 -28.86 -17.76
CA ASN A 231 -40.17 -28.90 -16.86
C ASN A 231 -41.46 -28.50 -17.60
N ASN A 232 -41.39 -27.53 -18.49
CA ASN A 232 -42.53 -27.09 -19.29
C ASN A 232 -42.96 -28.18 -20.29
N ARG A 233 -42.00 -28.87 -20.95
CA ARG A 233 -42.27 -30.04 -21.81
C ARG A 233 -42.87 -31.23 -21.06
N LYS A 234 -42.46 -31.48 -19.82
CA LYS A 234 -43.09 -32.51 -18.96
C LYS A 234 -44.52 -32.13 -18.57
N SER A 235 -44.77 -30.86 -18.28
CA SER A 235 -46.12 -30.36 -17.97
C SER A 235 -47.07 -30.47 -19.17
N THR A 236 -46.61 -30.09 -20.38
CA THR A 236 -47.41 -30.25 -21.60
C THR A 236 -47.69 -31.72 -21.91
N ASN A 237 -46.70 -32.62 -21.78
CA ASN A 237 -46.93 -34.05 -22.05
C ASN A 237 -47.90 -34.70 -21.06
N ASN A 238 -47.95 -34.22 -19.81
CA ASN A 238 -48.90 -34.68 -18.80
C ASN A 238 -50.32 -34.11 -18.99
N LEU A 239 -50.46 -32.96 -19.66
CA LEU A 239 -51.75 -32.38 -20.08
C LEU A 239 -52.32 -33.11 -21.32
N TRP A 240 -51.47 -33.53 -22.25
CA TRP A 240 -51.89 -34.32 -23.42
C TRP A 240 -52.37 -35.73 -23.04
N TYR A 241 -51.71 -36.40 -22.08
CA TYR A 241 -52.13 -37.72 -21.58
C TYR A 241 -53.45 -37.72 -20.80
N LYS A 242 -53.89 -36.58 -20.27
CA LYS A 242 -55.18 -36.47 -19.55
C LYS A 242 -56.38 -36.18 -20.47
N ASN A 243 -56.16 -35.80 -21.73
CA ASN A 243 -57.21 -35.50 -22.70
C ASN A 243 -57.43 -36.60 -23.76
N THR A 244 -56.75 -37.75 -23.66
CA THR A 244 -56.88 -38.88 -24.60
C THR A 244 -57.53 -40.13 -23.99
N THR A 245 -58.06 -40.04 -22.77
CA THR A 245 -58.82 -41.11 -22.10
C THR A 245 -60.23 -40.64 -21.75
N VAL A 246 -61.05 -40.41 -22.77
CA VAL A 246 -62.53 -40.53 -22.72
C VAL A 246 -62.98 -41.02 -24.09
#